data_AF-A0A543KDU0-F1
#
_entry.id   AF-A0A543KDU0-F1
#
_cell.length_a   1.000
_cell.length_b   1.000
_cell.length_c   1.000
_cell.angle_alpha   90.00
_cell.angle_beta   90.00
_cell.angle_gamma   90.00
#
_symmetry.space_group_name_H-M   'P 1'
#
loop_
_entity.id
_entity.type
_entity.pdbx_description
1 polymer ?
#
loop_
_entity_poly.entity_id
_entity_poly.type
_entity_poly.pdbx_seq_one_letter_code
_entity_poly.pdbx_strand_id
1 'polypeptide(L)'
;MSHILTLKQLNALARCDSGAVTVDWLVLTAATVGLCIMAAGAVLNGSVSLAEAIRISLAGGKVSAYTLQRLSEAAAAQWAATFADMTDAQLLGQVPLRHDQFMSHLEAQQWSQALQRVDYMHLIHVELATRNISPPSDIPSAEAMFQMYTDARSGTL
;
A
#
# COMPACT_ATOMS: atom_id res chain seq x y z
N MET A 1 -29.63 -47.07 -30.79
CA MET A 1 -30.14 -46.39 -29.58
C MET A 1 -29.70 -44.93 -29.66
N SER A 2 -30.44 -44.11 -30.41
CA SER A 2 -30.17 -42.68 -30.59
C SER A 2 -31.53 -41.97 -30.64
N HIS A 3 -31.95 -41.40 -29.51
CA HIS A 3 -33.19 -40.63 -29.40
C HIS A 3 -32.89 -39.18 -29.80
N ILE A 4 -32.94 -38.92 -31.10
CA ILE A 4 -33.05 -37.55 -31.63
C ILE A 4 -34.51 -37.13 -31.43
N LEU A 5 -34.75 -36.10 -30.60
CA LEU A 5 -36.08 -35.52 -30.42
C LEU A 5 -36.67 -35.14 -31.78
N THR A 6 -37.79 -35.76 -32.16
CA THR A 6 -38.45 -35.47 -33.44
C THR A 6 -39.26 -34.17 -33.34
N LEU A 7 -39.29 -33.38 -34.42
CA LEU A 7 -40.05 -32.13 -34.58
C LEU A 7 -41.52 -32.19 -34.10
N LYS A 8 -42.12 -33.40 -34.09
CA LYS A 8 -43.46 -33.65 -33.57
C LYS A 8 -43.58 -33.49 -32.05
N GLN A 9 -42.54 -33.84 -31.29
CA GLN A 9 -42.54 -33.71 -29.82
C GLN A 9 -42.37 -32.25 -29.38
N LEU A 10 -41.60 -31.45 -30.13
CA LEU A 10 -41.50 -30.00 -29.93
C LEU A 10 -42.83 -29.27 -30.21
N ASN A 11 -43.55 -29.67 -31.25
CA ASN A 11 -44.85 -29.08 -31.60
C ASN A 11 -45.97 -29.47 -30.61
N ALA A 12 -45.82 -30.61 -29.92
CA ALA A 12 -46.75 -31.03 -28.87
C ALA A 12 -46.58 -30.21 -27.57
N LEU A 13 -45.33 -29.86 -27.20
CA LEU A 13 -45.04 -28.99 -26.06
C LEU A 13 -45.56 -27.56 -26.28
N ALA A 14 -45.45 -27.04 -27.50
CA ALA A 14 -45.96 -25.70 -27.86
C ALA A 14 -47.50 -25.58 -27.84
N ARG A 15 -48.23 -26.69 -27.82
CA ARG A 15 -49.71 -26.73 -27.83
C ARG A 15 -50.35 -26.91 -26.46
N CYS A 16 -49.57 -27.17 -25.42
CA CYS A 16 -50.09 -27.28 -24.05
C CYS A 16 -49.92 -25.94 -23.32
N ASP A 17 -51.01 -25.21 -23.13
CA ASP A 17 -51.03 -23.90 -22.45
C ASP A 17 -50.46 -23.97 -21.01
N SER A 18 -50.69 -25.09 -20.31
CA SER A 18 -50.09 -25.36 -18.99
C SER A 18 -48.60 -25.72 -19.04
N GLY A 19 -48.12 -26.23 -20.17
CA GLY A 19 -46.70 -26.55 -20.39
C GLY A 19 -45.88 -25.31 -20.72
N ALA A 20 -46.45 -24.37 -21.48
CA ALA A 20 -45.84 -23.08 -21.81
C ALA A 20 -45.56 -22.23 -20.55
N VAL A 21 -46.51 -22.18 -19.62
CA VAL A 21 -46.34 -21.49 -18.33
C VAL A 21 -45.23 -22.13 -17.49
N THR A 22 -45.08 -23.47 -17.53
CA THR A 22 -43.99 -24.15 -16.82
C THR A 22 -42.61 -23.99 -17.46
N VAL A 23 -42.58 -23.80 -18.77
CA VAL A 23 -41.33 -23.62 -19.53
C VAL A 23 -40.85 -22.17 -19.42
N ASP A 24 -41.75 -21.19 -19.32
CA ASP A 24 -41.38 -19.77 -19.18
C ASP A 24 -40.65 -19.47 -17.85
N TRP A 25 -41.11 -20.00 -16.71
CA TRP A 25 -40.39 -19.79 -15.43
C TRP A 25 -39.04 -20.51 -15.40
N LEU A 26 -38.91 -21.65 -16.09
CA LEU A 26 -37.62 -22.33 -16.26
C LEU A 26 -36.67 -21.53 -17.14
N VAL A 27 -37.18 -20.89 -18.20
CA VAL A 27 -36.38 -20.00 -19.07
C VAL A 27 -35.96 -18.75 -18.31
N LEU A 28 -36.86 -18.15 -17.52
CA LEU A 28 -36.55 -16.97 -16.71
C LEU A 28 -35.52 -17.26 -15.60
N THR A 29 -35.66 -18.40 -14.92
CA THR A 29 -34.68 -18.84 -13.91
C THR A 29 -33.34 -19.19 -14.54
N ALA A 30 -33.33 -19.90 -15.68
CA ALA A 30 -32.10 -20.16 -16.43
C ALA A 30 -31.42 -18.87 -16.91
N ALA A 31 -32.19 -17.89 -17.39
CA ALA A 31 -31.68 -16.59 -17.79
C ALA A 31 -31.09 -15.81 -16.60
N THR A 32 -31.75 -15.87 -15.44
CA THR A 32 -31.28 -15.22 -14.21
C THR A 32 -29.99 -15.89 -13.69
N VAL A 33 -29.93 -17.23 -13.67
CA VAL A 33 -28.72 -17.97 -13.28
C VAL A 33 -27.57 -17.66 -14.25
N GLY A 34 -27.84 -17.59 -15.55
CA GLY A 34 -26.85 -17.19 -16.55
C GLY A 34 -26.29 -15.78 -16.28
N LEU A 35 -27.17 -14.81 -16.01
CA LEU A 35 -26.78 -13.45 -15.63
C LEU A 35 -25.95 -13.44 -14.33
N CYS A 36 -26.32 -14.23 -13.32
CA CYS A 36 -25.58 -14.34 -12.08
C CYS A 36 -24.17 -14.90 -12.29
N ILE A 37 -24.02 -15.92 -13.14
CA ILE A 37 -22.70 -16.49 -13.48
C ILE A 37 -21.85 -15.45 -14.22
N MET A 38 -22.44 -14.70 -15.15
CA MET A 38 -21.74 -13.62 -15.85
C MET A 38 -21.30 -12.50 -14.90
N ALA A 39 -22.19 -12.07 -14.00
CA ALA A 39 -21.88 -11.07 -12.98
C ALA A 39 -20.78 -11.56 -12.02
N ALA A 40 -20.85 -12.81 -11.57
CA ALA A 40 -19.83 -13.41 -10.72
C ALA A 40 -18.46 -13.46 -11.42
N GLY A 41 -18.42 -13.79 -12.72
CA GLY A 41 -17.20 -13.74 -13.52
C GLY A 41 -16.62 -12.32 -13.62
N ALA A 42 -17.47 -11.30 -13.82
CA ALA A 42 -17.03 -9.91 -13.86
C ALA A 42 -16.46 -9.44 -12.51
N VAL A 43 -17.11 -9.79 -11.40
CA VAL A 43 -16.63 -9.50 -10.04
C VAL A 43 -15.31 -10.21 -9.77
N LEU A 44 -15.21 -11.51 -10.08
CA LEU A 44 -13.97 -12.28 -9.88
C LEU A 44 -12.79 -11.66 -10.63
N ASN A 45 -12.99 -11.34 -11.91
CA ASN A 45 -11.94 -10.71 -12.73
C ASN A 45 -11.58 -9.32 -12.20
N GLY A 46 -12.56 -8.52 -11.80
CA GLY A 46 -12.34 -7.22 -11.18
C GLY A 46 -11.55 -7.33 -9.87
N SER A 47 -11.88 -8.29 -9.02
CA SER A 47 -11.17 -8.55 -7.76
C SER A 47 -9.73 -9.01 -7.99
N VAL A 48 -9.48 -9.88 -8.98
CA VAL A 48 -8.12 -10.30 -9.36
C VAL A 48 -7.31 -9.11 -9.87
N SER A 49 -7.90 -8.27 -10.73
CA SER A 49 -7.25 -7.07 -11.24
C SER A 49 -6.93 -6.07 -10.12
N LEU A 50 -7.84 -5.88 -9.16
CA LEU A 50 -7.62 -5.00 -8.02
C LEU A 50 -6.52 -5.56 -7.11
N ALA A 51 -6.54 -6.85 -6.81
CA ALA A 51 -5.51 -7.50 -6.02
C ALA A 51 -4.13 -7.37 -6.68
N GLU A 52 -4.06 -7.50 -8.01
CA GLU A 52 -2.83 -7.31 -8.77
C GLU A 52 -2.35 -5.86 -8.73
N ALA A 53 -3.24 -4.88 -8.89
CA ALA A 53 -2.90 -3.46 -8.77
C ALA A 53 -2.38 -3.11 -7.36
N ILE A 54 -3.02 -3.64 -6.32
CA ILE A 54 -2.56 -3.51 -4.93
C ILE A 54 -1.19 -4.16 -4.77
N ARG A 55 -0.98 -5.38 -5.29
CA ARG A 55 0.32 -6.07 -5.23
C ARG A 55 1.42 -5.27 -5.89
N ILE A 56 1.17 -4.73 -7.10
CA ILE A 56 2.13 -3.88 -7.82
C ILE A 56 2.43 -2.61 -7.01
N SER A 57 1.38 -1.97 -6.47
CA SER A 57 1.52 -0.77 -5.63
C SER A 57 2.34 -1.04 -4.37
N LEU A 58 2.09 -2.15 -3.67
CA LEU A 58 2.86 -2.55 -2.47
C LEU A 58 4.27 -3.02 -2.81
N ALA A 59 4.49 -3.67 -3.96
CA ALA A 59 5.82 -4.09 -4.40
C ALA A 59 6.69 -2.88 -4.80
N GLY A 60 6.08 -1.84 -5.38
CA GLY A 60 6.74 -0.56 -5.65
C GLY A 60 6.82 0.37 -4.43
N GLY A 61 5.88 0.21 -3.49
CA GLY A 61 5.82 0.91 -2.22
C GLY A 61 6.91 0.41 -1.28
N LYS A 62 8.08 1.05 -1.32
CA LYS A 62 9.10 0.84 -0.30
C LYS A 62 8.61 1.44 1.01
N VAL A 63 8.12 0.60 1.92
CA VAL A 63 8.21 0.92 3.35
C VAL A 63 9.69 0.88 3.67
N SER A 64 10.32 2.05 3.65
CA SER A 64 11.73 2.16 3.97
C SER A 64 11.91 1.79 5.44
N ALA A 65 12.21 0.51 5.68
CA ALA A 65 12.44 -0.06 7.00
C ALA A 65 13.83 0.37 7.48
N TYR A 66 14.03 1.68 7.62
CA TYR A 66 15.18 2.20 8.32
C TYR A 66 15.11 1.67 9.76
N THR A 67 16.11 0.89 10.15
CA THR A 67 16.26 0.40 11.51
C THR A 67 17.20 1.32 12.25
N LEU A 68 16.85 1.71 13.48
CA LEU A 68 17.70 2.54 14.33
C LEU A 68 19.10 1.94 14.45
N GLN A 69 20.11 2.73 14.12
CA GLN A 69 21.50 2.27 14.06
C GLN A 69 22.28 2.62 15.32
N ARG A 70 21.89 3.70 16.02
CA ARG A 70 22.64 4.29 17.14
C ARG A 70 21.80 4.48 18.39
N LEU A 71 20.55 4.91 18.26
CA LEU A 71 19.65 5.08 19.41
C LEU A 71 19.19 3.73 19.95
N SER A 72 19.22 3.58 21.28
CA SER A 72 18.52 2.48 21.94
C SER A 72 17.01 2.68 21.82
N GLU A 73 16.24 1.59 21.88
CA GLU A 73 14.78 1.63 21.82
C GLU A 73 14.18 2.51 22.94
N ALA A 74 14.73 2.44 24.15
CA ALA A 74 14.30 3.28 25.27
C ALA A 74 14.56 4.78 25.00
N ALA A 75 15.71 5.13 24.42
CA ALA A 75 15.99 6.52 24.05
C ALA A 75 15.09 6.97 22.90
N ALA A 76 14.88 6.13 21.89
CA ALA A 76 13.99 6.41 20.78
C ALA A 76 12.54 6.66 21.25
N ALA A 77 12.05 5.87 22.19
CA ALA A 77 10.73 6.07 22.79
C ALA A 77 10.62 7.41 23.54
N GLN A 78 11.65 7.83 24.28
CA GLN A 78 11.68 9.13 24.94
C GLN A 78 11.63 10.29 23.93
N TRP A 79 12.39 10.19 22.85
CA TRP A 79 12.38 11.21 21.79
C TRP A 79 11.06 11.21 21.02
N ALA A 80 10.50 10.04 20.70
CA ALA A 80 9.20 9.91 20.06
C ALA A 80 8.10 10.56 20.91
N ALA A 81 8.09 10.33 22.23
CA ALA A 81 7.16 11.02 23.14
C ALA A 81 7.34 12.55 23.09
N THR A 82 8.59 13.02 23.02
CA THR A 82 8.88 14.46 22.90
C THR A 82 8.35 15.03 21.58
N PHE A 83 8.49 14.30 20.47
CA PHE A 83 7.95 14.72 19.17
C PHE A 83 6.42 14.67 19.13
N ALA A 84 5.81 13.67 19.78
CA ALA A 84 4.37 13.55 19.93
C ALA A 84 3.74 14.79 20.61
N ASP A 85 4.44 15.37 21.59
CA ASP A 85 3.98 16.58 22.29
C ASP A 85 4.20 17.89 21.49
N MET A 86 4.95 17.87 20.38
CA MET A 86 5.17 19.05 19.55
C MET A 86 3.94 19.37 18.68
N THR A 87 3.72 20.65 18.39
CA THR A 87 2.79 21.05 17.33
C THR A 87 3.33 20.71 15.94
N ASP A 88 2.46 20.61 14.95
CA ASP A 88 2.83 20.28 13.57
C ASP A 88 3.87 21.25 12.98
N ALA A 89 3.70 22.55 13.25
CA ALA A 89 4.65 23.57 12.82
C ALA A 89 6.02 23.42 13.49
N GLN A 90 6.05 23.06 14.78
CA GLN A 90 7.30 22.80 15.49
C GLN A 90 7.98 21.54 14.97
N LEU A 91 7.23 20.47 14.74
CA LEU A 91 7.75 19.20 14.22
C LEU A 91 8.35 19.39 12.82
N LEU A 92 7.66 20.08 11.92
CA LEU A 92 8.17 20.44 10.60
C LEU A 92 9.44 21.31 10.69
N GLY A 93 9.50 22.23 11.66
CA GLY A 93 10.69 23.04 11.93
C GLY A 93 11.91 22.24 12.40
N GLN A 94 11.73 21.03 12.94
CA GLN A 94 12.86 20.18 13.36
C GLN A 94 13.56 19.51 12.18
N VAL A 95 12.86 19.27 11.07
CA VAL A 95 13.42 18.58 9.90
C VAL A 95 14.67 19.31 9.36
N PRO A 96 14.63 20.60 8.98
CA PRO A 96 15.83 21.31 8.51
C PRO A 96 16.94 21.36 9.56
N LEU A 97 16.58 21.61 10.83
CA LEU A 97 17.56 21.66 11.92
C LEU A 97 18.33 20.34 12.09
N ARG A 98 17.67 19.20 11.93
CA ARG A 98 18.31 17.89 12.02
C ARG A 98 19.17 17.58 10.80
N HIS A 99 18.73 18.02 9.62
CA HIS A 99 19.52 17.90 8.40
C HIS A 99 20.81 18.71 8.48
N ASP A 100 20.74 19.98 8.89
CA ASP A 100 21.92 20.84 9.04
C ASP A 100 22.90 20.28 10.07
N GLN A 101 22.39 19.78 11.20
CA GLN A 101 23.22 19.10 12.22
C GLN A 101 23.89 17.83 11.67
N PHE A 102 23.17 17.06 10.86
CA PHE A 102 23.74 15.89 10.20
C PHE A 102 24.89 16.28 9.28
N MET A 103 24.68 17.26 8.40
CA MET A 103 25.70 17.74 7.48
C MET A 103 26.93 18.27 8.23
N SER A 104 26.73 19.07 9.27
CA SER A 104 27.81 19.56 10.12
C SER A 104 28.62 18.43 10.78
N HIS A 105 27.96 17.38 11.29
CA HIS A 105 28.66 16.22 11.85
C HIS A 105 29.37 15.37 10.79
N LEU A 106 28.83 15.30 9.57
CA LEU A 106 29.43 14.57 8.45
C LEU A 106 30.73 15.26 7.99
N GLU A 107 30.70 16.58 7.82
CA GLU A 107 31.87 17.41 7.48
C GLU A 107 32.95 17.36 8.57
N ALA A 108 32.54 17.40 9.85
CA ALA A 108 33.45 17.28 10.99
C ALA A 108 33.96 15.84 11.23
N GLN A 109 33.61 14.88 10.37
CA GLN A 109 33.94 13.45 10.51
C GLN A 109 33.49 12.84 11.86
N GLN A 110 32.44 13.39 12.46
CA GLN A 110 31.86 12.92 13.71
C GLN A 110 30.84 11.81 13.43
N TRP A 111 31.33 10.67 12.93
CA TRP A 111 30.51 9.56 12.41
C TRP A 111 29.42 9.08 13.35
N SER A 112 29.72 8.97 14.65
CA SER A 112 28.73 8.56 15.65
C SER A 112 27.59 9.57 15.77
N GLN A 113 27.91 10.86 15.72
CA GLN A 113 26.92 11.93 15.87
C GLN A 113 26.10 12.06 14.59
N ALA A 114 26.74 11.96 13.42
CA ALA A 114 26.05 11.95 12.13
C ALA A 114 25.01 10.81 12.07
N LEU A 115 25.40 9.58 12.40
CA LEU A 115 24.48 8.44 12.41
C LEU A 115 23.33 8.61 13.42
N GLN A 116 23.61 9.23 14.57
CA GLN A 116 22.58 9.57 15.54
C GLN A 116 21.56 10.58 14.98
N ARG A 117 21.98 11.54 14.14
CA ARG A 117 21.05 12.47 13.47
C ARG A 117 20.17 11.78 12.44
N VAL A 118 20.67 10.75 11.75
CA VAL A 118 19.85 9.94 10.85
C VAL A 118 18.73 9.24 11.61
N ASP A 119 19.04 8.65 12.76
CA ASP A 119 18.02 8.04 13.63
C ASP A 119 16.97 9.06 14.10
N TYR A 120 17.39 10.27 14.49
CA TYR A 120 16.45 11.33 14.86
C TYR A 120 15.55 11.75 13.69
N MET A 121 16.11 11.84 12.48
CA MET A 121 15.34 12.15 11.28
C MET A 121 14.28 11.09 11.01
N HIS A 122 14.63 9.81 11.18
CA HIS A 122 13.69 8.71 11.04
C HIS A 122 12.52 8.85 12.02
N LEU A 123 12.77 9.12 13.30
CA LEU A 123 11.71 9.29 14.30
C LEU A 123 10.77 10.47 13.96
N ILE A 124 11.32 11.58 13.48
CA ILE A 124 10.51 12.73 13.05
C ILE A 124 9.65 12.36 11.84
N HIS A 125 10.20 11.66 10.84
CA HIS A 125 9.45 11.25 9.66
C HIS A 125 8.36 10.23 9.99
N VAL A 126 8.59 9.33 10.95
CA VAL A 126 7.55 8.44 11.47
C VAL A 126 6.42 9.25 12.09
N GLU A 127 6.72 10.23 12.94
CA GLU A 127 5.70 11.07 13.58
C GLU A 127 4.97 12.00 12.59
N LEU A 128 5.64 12.47 11.54
CA LEU A 128 4.97 13.20 10.46
C LEU A 128 3.99 12.29 9.71
N ALA A 129 4.38 11.04 9.46
CA ALA A 129 3.52 10.05 8.80
C ALA A 129 2.31 9.65 9.66
N THR A 130 2.46 9.51 10.99
CA THR A 130 1.32 9.23 11.89
C THR A 130 0.29 10.36 11.87
N ARG A 131 0.73 11.59 11.67
CA ARG A 131 -0.11 12.79 11.55
C ARG A 131 -0.60 13.08 10.14
N ASN A 132 -0.23 12.25 9.16
CA ASN A 132 -0.52 12.47 7.74
C ASN A 132 0.02 13.82 7.20
N ILE A 133 1.18 14.24 7.70
CA ILE A 133 1.88 15.46 7.29
C ILE A 133 3.04 15.05 6.38
N SER A 134 3.15 15.70 5.23
CA SER A 134 4.27 15.46 4.31
C SER A 134 5.51 16.24 4.78
N PRO A 135 6.69 15.59 4.87
CA PRO A 135 7.93 16.29 5.15
C PRO A 135 8.30 17.24 3.98
N PRO A 136 9.14 18.25 4.23
CA PRO A 136 9.70 19.11 3.18
C PRO A 136 10.40 18.27 2.10
N SER A 137 10.10 18.52 0.82
CA SER A 137 10.60 17.72 -0.32
C SER A 137 12.06 17.99 -0.67
N ASP A 138 12.60 19.11 -0.20
CA ASP A 138 13.98 19.55 -0.37
C ASP A 138 14.96 18.82 0.57
N ILE A 139 14.44 18.19 1.63
CA ILE A 139 15.27 17.52 2.63
C ILE A 139 15.25 16.00 2.37
N PRO A 140 16.41 15.34 2.28
CA PRO A 140 16.48 13.91 2.07
C PRO A 140 15.82 13.13 3.21
N SER A 141 15.24 11.97 2.88
CA SER A 141 14.73 11.02 3.87
C SER A 141 15.86 10.47 4.75
N ALA A 142 15.51 9.90 5.91
CA ALA A 142 16.48 9.21 6.76
C ALA A 142 17.26 8.10 6.01
N GLU A 143 16.61 7.39 5.08
CA GLU A 143 17.30 6.40 4.22
C GLU A 143 18.34 7.07 3.31
N ALA A 144 17.98 8.16 2.64
CA ALA A 144 18.91 8.89 1.78
C ALA A 144 20.08 9.47 2.59
N MET A 145 19.81 10.00 3.79
CA MET A 145 20.86 10.46 4.71
C MET A 145 21.76 9.32 5.19
N PHE A 146 21.21 8.13 5.42
CA PHE A 146 22.01 6.95 5.75
C PHE A 146 22.95 6.56 4.61
N GLN A 147 22.47 6.61 3.35
CA GLN A 147 23.32 6.37 2.19
C GLN A 147 24.44 7.41 2.06
N MET A 148 24.12 8.69 2.26
CA MET A 148 25.15 9.75 2.30
C MET A 148 26.20 9.48 3.40
N TYR A 149 25.77 8.99 4.56
CA TYR A 149 26.68 8.59 5.63
C TYR A 149 27.58 7.41 5.22
N THR A 150 27.03 6.38 4.57
CA THR A 150 27.83 5.23 4.11
C THR A 150 28.83 5.62 3.03
N ASP A 151 28.42 6.49 2.11
CA ASP A 151 29.28 7.00 1.04
C ASP A 151 30.42 7.86 1.61
N ALA A 152 30.09 8.77 2.55
CA ALA A 152 31.08 9.61 3.22
C ALA A 152 32.13 8.79 3.96
N ARG A 153 31.70 7.74 4.64
CA ARG A 153 32.57 6.89 5.44
C ARG A 153 33.45 5.97 4.59
N SER A 154 32.95 5.55 3.43
CA SER A 154 33.71 4.72 2.48
C SER A 154 34.61 5.53 1.54
N GLY A 155 34.48 6.86 1.54
CA GLY A 155 35.29 7.76 0.71
C GLY A 155 34.83 7.81 -0.74
N THR A 156 33.57 7.46 -1.02
CA THR A 156 32.98 7.42 -2.36
C THR A 156 32.09 8.62 -2.69
N LEU A 157 32.18 9.70 -1.90
CA LEU A 157 31.52 10.98 -2.17
C LEU A 157 32.24 11.82 -3.22
#